data_AF-A0A9D4N0V8-F1
#
_entry.id   AF-A0A9D4N0V8-F1
#
_cell.length_a   1.000
_cell.length_b   1.000
_cell.length_c   1.000
_cell.angle_alpha   90.00
_cell.angle_beta   90.00
_cell.angle_gamma   90.00
#
_symmetry.space_group_name_H-M   'P 1'
#
loop_
_entity.id
_entity.type
_entity.pdbx_description
1 polymer ?
#
loop_
_entity_poly.entity_id
_entity_poly.type
_entity_poly.pdbx_seq_one_letter_code
_entity_poly.pdbx_strand_id
1 'polypeptide(L)'
;MMGATLVDIKKAVTCKVRVLNPQAADVALKQDSEIACTEMIDRVVSVLTEKENEGDESLARVRRVQLRSPQSSPADVMFLKASEADTPVHLTGLYTRSTLGKTDAEKSMVAGLLVKYSDTFSKDDWDLGLTHLTEHPINTEDTAPV
;
A
#
# COMPACT_ATOMS: atom_id res chain seq x y z
N MET A 1 18.55 23.80 -20.51
CA MET A 1 17.46 24.69 -20.05
C MET A 1 17.15 24.32 -18.61
N MET A 2 17.47 25.19 -17.64
CA MET A 2 17.19 24.94 -16.21
C MET A 2 15.68 25.10 -15.98
N GLY A 3 15.01 24.04 -15.52
CA GLY A 3 13.58 24.11 -15.17
C GLY A 3 13.37 24.90 -13.88
N ALA A 4 12.26 25.63 -13.79
CA ALA A 4 11.84 26.30 -12.56
C ALA A 4 11.81 25.30 -11.40
N THR A 5 12.49 25.62 -10.30
CA THR A 5 12.58 24.76 -9.11
C THR A 5 11.74 25.39 -8.02
N LEU A 6 10.81 24.62 -7.46
CA LEU A 6 10.01 25.04 -6.32
C LEU A 6 10.70 24.62 -5.02
N VAL A 7 10.63 25.50 -4.03
CA VAL A 7 11.34 25.39 -2.76
C VAL A 7 10.32 25.53 -1.63
N ASP A 8 10.32 24.59 -0.69
CA ASP A 8 9.45 24.65 0.49
C ASP A 8 9.99 25.68 1.50
N ILE A 9 9.43 26.88 1.50
CA ILE A 9 9.85 27.99 2.37
C ILE A 9 9.55 27.78 3.86
N LYS A 10 8.73 26.78 4.23
CA LYS A 10 8.32 26.54 5.63
C LYS A 10 9.25 25.55 6.36
N LYS A 11 10.16 24.87 5.66
CA LYS A 11 11.13 23.94 6.26
C LYS A 11 12.56 24.46 6.14
N ALA A 12 13.33 24.33 7.23
CA ALA A 12 14.75 24.68 7.26
C ALA A 12 15.60 23.85 6.28
N VAL A 13 15.15 22.63 5.94
CA VAL A 13 15.76 21.79 4.91
C VAL A 13 14.82 21.79 3.71
N THR A 14 15.15 22.58 2.71
CA THR A 14 14.38 22.66 1.47
C THR A 14 14.78 21.51 0.55
N CYS A 15 13.83 20.69 0.08
CA CYS A 15 14.07 19.72 -0.98
C CYS A 15 13.69 20.32 -2.34
N LYS A 16 14.43 19.97 -3.40
CA LYS A 16 14.06 20.37 -4.76
C LYS A 16 12.90 19.50 -5.24
N VAL A 17 11.76 20.11 -5.53
CA VAL A 17 10.60 19.41 -6.11
C VAL A 17 10.44 19.83 -7.56
N ARG A 18 10.22 18.85 -8.44
CA ARG A 18 9.90 19.07 -9.84
C ARG A 18 8.41 18.85 -10.04
N VAL A 19 7.70 19.91 -10.43
CA VAL A 19 6.28 19.83 -10.79
C VAL A 19 6.17 19.57 -12.29
N LEU A 20 5.38 18.56 -12.64
CA LEU A 20 5.06 18.23 -14.03
C LEU A 20 3.67 18.77 -14.34
N ASN A 21 3.55 19.53 -15.42
CA ASN A 21 2.26 19.92 -15.96
C ASN A 21 1.81 18.82 -16.95
N PRO A 22 0.76 18.05 -16.64
CA PRO A 22 0.25 17.02 -17.55
C PRO A 22 -0.59 17.60 -18.70
N GLN A 23 -0.93 18.89 -18.65
CA GLN A 23 -1.73 19.55 -19.69
C GLN A 23 -0.82 20.23 -20.72
N ALA A 24 -1.28 20.27 -21.97
CA ALA A 24 -0.58 20.96 -23.06
C ALA A 24 -0.68 22.49 -22.97
N ALA A 25 -1.53 23.02 -22.09
CA ALA A 25 -1.70 24.45 -21.87
C ALA A 25 -0.62 25.00 -20.94
N ASP A 26 -0.14 26.21 -21.23
CA ASP A 26 0.81 26.92 -20.38
C ASP A 26 0.16 27.30 -19.04
N VAL A 27 0.89 27.04 -17.94
CA VAL A 27 0.45 27.39 -16.58
C VAL A 27 1.29 28.57 -16.09
N ALA A 28 0.63 29.71 -15.91
CA ALA A 28 1.25 30.90 -15.34
C ALA A 28 1.18 30.86 -13.80
N LEU A 29 2.31 30.58 -13.16
CA LEU A 29 2.46 30.61 -11.71
C LEU A 29 2.87 32.02 -11.26
N LYS A 30 2.10 32.64 -10.38
CA LYS A 30 2.50 33.91 -9.74
C LYS A 30 3.47 33.61 -8.60
N GLN A 31 4.31 34.59 -8.28
CA GLN A 31 5.13 34.53 -7.07
C GLN A 31 4.22 34.30 -5.85
N ASP A 32 4.67 33.43 -4.93
CA ASP A 32 3.96 33.04 -3.70
C ASP A 32 2.62 32.31 -3.92
N SER A 33 2.37 31.77 -5.11
CA SER A 33 1.21 30.89 -5.34
C SER A 33 1.42 29.55 -4.64
N GLU A 34 0.50 29.18 -3.74
CA GLU A 34 0.44 27.84 -3.16
C GLU A 34 -0.14 26.87 -4.20
N ILE A 35 0.70 25.94 -4.68
CA ILE A 35 0.34 25.00 -5.76
C ILE A 35 -0.20 23.68 -5.19
N ALA A 36 0.28 23.30 -4.00
CA ALA A 36 -0.12 22.07 -3.32
C ALA A 36 0.17 22.18 -1.83
N CYS A 37 -0.69 21.57 -1.02
CA CYS A 37 -0.44 21.26 0.38
C CYS A 37 -0.18 19.75 0.52
N THR A 38 0.63 19.37 1.51
CA THR A 38 0.81 17.96 1.88
C THR A 38 0.57 17.85 3.37
N GLU A 39 -0.41 17.06 3.75
CA GLU A 39 -0.69 16.70 5.14
C GLU A 39 -0.29 15.24 5.39
N MET A 40 0.17 14.96 6.60
CA MET A 40 0.32 13.58 7.06
C MET A 40 -1.08 13.00 7.21
N ILE A 41 -1.42 12.02 6.38
CA ILE A 41 -2.69 11.29 6.51
C ILE A 41 -2.44 10.09 7.42
N ASP A 42 -3.16 10.04 8.55
CA ASP A 42 -3.19 8.85 9.38
C ASP A 42 -3.84 7.70 8.60
N ARG A 43 -3.15 6.56 8.60
CA ARG A 43 -3.48 5.29 7.91
C ARG A 43 -4.96 5.16 7.53
N VAL A 44 -5.25 5.26 6.24
CA VAL A 44 -6.60 5.03 5.71
C VAL A 44 -6.85 3.52 5.63
N VAL A 45 -7.76 3.00 6.46
CA VAL A 45 -8.21 1.61 6.39
C VAL A 45 -9.50 1.57 5.59
N SER A 46 -9.42 1.15 4.32
CA SER A 46 -10.59 0.89 3.49
C SER A 46 -11.18 -0.48 3.83
N VAL A 47 -12.44 -0.53 4.24
CA VAL A 47 -13.19 -1.78 4.43
C VAL A 47 -14.09 -1.97 3.21
N LEU A 48 -13.98 -3.13 2.55
CA LEU A 48 -14.93 -3.54 1.50
C LEU A 48 -16.26 -3.86 2.17
N THR A 49 -17.31 -3.14 1.82
CA THR A 49 -18.67 -3.40 2.34
C THR A 49 -19.28 -4.60 1.61
N GLU A 50 -19.84 -5.56 2.34
CA GLU A 50 -20.43 -6.78 1.76
C GLU A 50 -21.79 -6.57 1.09
N LYS A 51 -22.51 -5.50 1.46
CA LYS A 51 -23.83 -5.19 0.92
C LYS A 51 -23.79 -3.98 0.00
N GLU A 52 -24.28 -4.18 -1.22
CA GLU A 52 -24.55 -3.12 -2.19
C GLU A 52 -25.81 -2.34 -1.75
N ASN A 53 -25.85 -1.04 -2.04
CA ASN A 53 -26.99 -0.20 -1.70
C ASN A 53 -28.07 -0.41 -2.78
N GLU A 54 -29.24 -0.92 -2.41
CA GLU A 54 -30.33 -1.30 -3.35
C GLU A 54 -30.96 -0.12 -4.12
N GLY A 55 -30.53 1.12 -3.86
CA GLY A 55 -31.09 2.34 -4.44
C GLY A 55 -30.30 2.96 -5.59
N ASP A 56 -29.30 2.29 -6.15
CA ASP A 56 -28.44 2.85 -7.21
C ASP A 56 -28.68 2.12 -8.54
N GLU A 57 -29.47 2.72 -9.45
CA GLU A 57 -29.81 2.19 -10.78
C GLU A 57 -28.63 2.27 -11.79
N SER A 58 -27.41 2.55 -11.32
CA SER A 58 -26.23 2.68 -12.16
C SER A 58 -25.65 1.31 -12.52
N LEU A 59 -25.62 0.99 -13.83
CA LEU A 59 -24.99 -0.22 -14.37
C LEU A 59 -23.44 -0.20 -14.30
N ALA A 60 -22.84 0.91 -13.87
CA ALA A 60 -21.42 0.96 -13.58
C ALA A 60 -21.17 0.33 -12.21
N ARG A 61 -20.99 -1.00 -12.19
CA ARG A 61 -20.64 -1.78 -10.99
C ARG A 61 -19.25 -1.42 -10.47
N VAL A 62 -19.10 -0.23 -9.90
CA VAL A 62 -17.94 0.18 -9.13
C VAL A 62 -18.31 0.02 -7.66
N ARG A 63 -17.65 -0.92 -6.96
CA ARG A 63 -17.84 -1.08 -5.51
C ARG A 63 -17.52 0.23 -4.80
N ARG A 64 -18.48 0.78 -4.06
CA ARG A 64 -18.30 2.01 -3.31
C ARG A 64 -17.37 1.78 -2.13
N VAL A 65 -16.22 2.46 -2.12
CA VAL A 65 -15.28 2.44 -0.98
C VAL A 65 -15.76 3.45 0.05
N GLN A 66 -16.07 3.01 1.27
CA GLN A 66 -16.27 3.91 2.40
C GLN A 66 -14.94 4.14 3.10
N LEU A 67 -14.50 5.39 3.12
CA LEU A 67 -13.39 5.85 3.94
C LEU A 67 -13.91 6.01 5.36
N ARG A 68 -13.49 5.13 6.28
CA ARG A 68 -13.67 5.37 7.71
C ARG A 68 -12.50 6.18 8.22
N SER A 69 -12.76 7.11 9.13
CA SER A 69 -11.69 7.70 9.93
C SER A 69 -11.00 6.56 10.69
N PRO A 70 -9.65 6.57 10.81
CA PRO A 70 -8.95 5.54 11.56
C PRO A 70 -9.31 5.66 13.04
N GLN A 71 -10.35 4.95 13.46
CA GLN A 71 -10.49 4.57 14.86
C GLN A 71 -9.57 3.38 15.06
N SER A 72 -8.30 3.65 15.37
CA SER A 72 -7.43 2.64 15.94
C SER A 72 -8.03 2.26 17.29
N SER A 73 -8.88 1.25 17.31
CA SER A 73 -9.27 0.65 18.57
C SER A 73 -7.99 0.07 19.20
N PRO A 74 -7.76 0.23 20.50
CA PRO A 74 -6.64 -0.43 21.19
C PRO A 74 -6.64 -1.95 20.97
N ALA A 75 -7.81 -2.52 20.65
CA ALA A 75 -7.99 -3.93 20.35
C ALA A 75 -7.24 -4.36 19.06
N ASP A 76 -7.24 -3.57 17.98
CA ASP A 76 -6.54 -3.92 16.74
C ASP A 76 -5.01 -3.98 16.89
N VAL A 77 -4.47 -3.21 17.83
CA VAL A 77 -3.03 -3.21 18.17
C VAL A 77 -2.69 -4.34 19.14
N MET A 78 -3.65 -4.76 19.99
CA MET A 78 -3.48 -5.86 20.94
C MET A 78 -3.31 -7.22 20.25
N PHE A 79 -3.88 -7.44 19.07
CA PHE A 79 -3.81 -8.72 18.35
C PHE A 79 -2.50 -8.96 17.58
N LEU A 80 -1.60 -7.98 17.48
CA LEU A 80 -0.36 -8.07 16.71
C LEU A 80 0.89 -8.24 17.59
N LYS A 81 0.73 -8.54 18.87
CA LYS A 81 1.88 -8.88 19.72
C LYS A 81 2.16 -10.38 19.60
N ALA A 82 3.23 -10.71 18.90
CA ALA A 82 3.82 -12.04 18.92
C ALA A 82 5.28 -11.96 19.37
N SER A 83 5.86 -13.11 19.70
CA SER A 83 7.28 -13.25 19.97
C SER A 83 8.03 -13.74 18.73
N GLU A 84 9.36 -13.68 18.76
CA GLU A 84 10.20 -14.27 17.71
C GLU A 84 9.93 -15.78 17.55
N ALA A 85 9.66 -16.49 18.64
CA ALA A 85 9.42 -17.93 18.62
C ALA A 85 8.12 -18.30 17.88
N ASP A 86 7.19 -17.37 17.76
CA ASP A 86 5.92 -17.56 17.04
C ASP A 86 6.07 -17.33 15.54
N THR A 87 7.21 -16.76 15.10
CA THR A 87 7.44 -16.44 13.69
C THR A 87 7.69 -17.73 12.89
N PRO A 88 6.99 -17.94 11.75
CA PRO A 88 7.21 -19.10 10.89
C PRO A 88 8.65 -19.21 10.40
N VAL A 89 9.14 -20.44 10.24
CA VAL A 89 10.53 -20.74 9.86
C VAL A 89 10.95 -20.06 8.54
N HIS A 90 10.05 -20.03 7.55
CA HIS A 90 10.31 -19.37 6.26
C HIS A 90 10.41 -17.84 6.37
N LEU A 91 9.93 -17.25 7.48
CA LEU A 91 9.94 -15.81 7.72
C LEU A 91 11.02 -15.35 8.71
N THR A 92 11.78 -16.26 9.31
CA THR A 92 12.84 -15.91 10.27
C THR A 92 13.85 -14.95 9.65
N GLY A 93 14.30 -15.21 8.42
CA GLY A 93 15.23 -14.31 7.72
C GLY A 93 14.65 -12.93 7.45
N LEU A 94 13.35 -12.84 7.16
CA LEU A 94 12.66 -11.56 6.99
C LEU A 94 12.51 -10.83 8.33
N TYR A 95 12.16 -11.54 9.40
CA TYR A 95 12.05 -11.00 10.75
C TYR A 95 13.39 -10.41 11.22
N THR A 96 14.49 -11.15 11.14
CA THR A 96 15.81 -10.69 11.59
C THR A 96 16.24 -9.41 10.86
N ARG A 97 16.08 -9.35 9.53
CA ARG A 97 16.40 -8.15 8.75
C ARG A 97 15.49 -6.96 9.10
N SER A 98 14.21 -7.23 9.33
CA SER A 98 13.20 -6.21 9.60
C SER A 98 13.25 -5.68 11.04
N THR A 99 13.90 -6.39 11.96
CA THR A 99 14.00 -6.03 13.38
C THR A 99 15.36 -5.46 13.79
N LEU A 100 16.32 -5.40 12.85
CA LEU A 100 17.64 -4.82 13.10
C LEU A 100 17.52 -3.35 13.52
N GLY A 101 18.01 -3.03 14.72
CA GLY A 101 17.98 -1.66 15.27
C GLY A 101 16.63 -1.20 15.83
N LYS A 102 15.63 -2.08 15.94
CA LYS A 102 14.30 -1.74 16.50
C LYS A 102 14.19 -2.03 18.00
N THR A 103 13.27 -1.34 18.65
CA THR A 103 12.90 -1.59 20.05
C THR A 103 12.11 -2.89 20.21
N ASP A 104 12.09 -3.49 21.39
CA ASP A 104 11.39 -4.77 21.61
C ASP A 104 9.86 -4.67 21.40
N ALA A 105 9.27 -3.50 21.67
CA ALA A 105 7.88 -3.24 21.35
C ALA A 105 7.61 -3.30 19.83
N GLU A 106 8.51 -2.71 19.03
CA GLU A 106 8.41 -2.74 17.56
C GLU A 106 8.70 -4.14 17.02
N LYS A 107 9.66 -4.86 17.60
CA LYS A 107 9.92 -6.26 17.24
C LYS A 107 8.69 -7.13 17.44
N SER A 108 8.01 -6.97 18.57
CA SER A 108 6.77 -7.71 18.86
C SER A 108 5.66 -7.40 17.86
N MET A 109 5.52 -6.14 17.43
CA MET A 109 4.57 -5.75 16.37
C MET A 109 4.94 -6.36 15.02
N VAL A 110 6.23 -6.37 14.67
CA VAL A 110 6.73 -6.98 13.42
C VAL A 110 6.47 -8.49 13.45
N ALA A 111 6.74 -9.17 14.56
CA ALA A 111 6.44 -10.59 14.72
C ALA A 111 4.95 -10.88 14.49
N GLY A 112 4.04 -10.14 15.13
CA GLY A 112 2.62 -10.40 14.96
C GLY A 112 2.10 -10.07 13.55
N LEU A 113 2.69 -9.11 12.85
CA LEU A 113 2.40 -8.89 11.43
C LEU A 113 2.83 -10.07 10.57
N LEU A 114 4.03 -10.61 10.79
CA LEU A 114 4.53 -11.76 10.03
C LEU A 114 3.72 -13.03 10.32
N VAL A 115 3.27 -13.23 11.57
CA VAL A 115 2.37 -14.33 11.93
C VAL A 115 1.01 -14.17 11.27
N LYS A 116 0.41 -12.97 11.34
CA LYS A 116 -0.93 -12.72 10.78
C LYS A 116 -0.99 -12.92 9.27
N TYR A 117 0.07 -12.57 8.56
CA TYR A 117 0.15 -12.64 7.09
C TYR A 117 1.11 -13.73 6.62
N SER A 118 1.30 -14.78 7.42
CA SER A 118 2.28 -15.85 7.15
C SER A 118 2.10 -16.52 5.79
N ASP A 119 0.84 -16.70 5.37
CA ASP A 119 0.45 -17.34 4.11
C ASP A 119 0.53 -16.41 2.89
N THR A 120 0.81 -15.12 3.08
CA THR A 120 1.01 -14.16 1.98
C THR A 120 2.43 -14.21 1.42
N PHE A 121 3.38 -14.74 2.19
CA PHE A 121 4.77 -14.83 1.81
C PHE A 121 5.10 -16.22 1.29
N SER A 122 5.87 -16.29 0.22
CA SER A 122 6.40 -17.54 -0.31
C SER A 122 7.19 -18.31 0.76
N LYS A 123 6.88 -19.58 0.92
CA LYS A 123 7.56 -20.50 1.85
C LYS A 123 8.93 -20.93 1.34
N ASP A 124 9.07 -21.05 0.02
CA ASP A 124 10.28 -21.40 -0.68
C ASP A 124 10.26 -20.87 -2.13
N ASP A 125 11.32 -21.13 -2.88
CA ASP A 125 11.47 -20.69 -4.28
C ASP A 125 10.44 -21.32 -5.24
N TRP A 126 9.73 -22.36 -4.81
CA TRP A 126 8.70 -23.06 -5.58
C TRP A 126 7.28 -22.65 -5.17
N ASP A 127 7.13 -21.84 -4.12
CA ASP A 127 5.86 -21.28 -3.68
C ASP A 127 5.45 -20.11 -4.58
N LEU A 128 4.89 -20.49 -5.74
CA LEU A 128 4.32 -19.59 -6.74
C LEU A 128 2.96 -19.00 -6.31
N GLY A 129 2.49 -19.31 -5.10
CA GLY A 129 1.17 -18.94 -4.60
C GLY A 129 0.04 -19.76 -5.25
N LEU A 130 -1.19 -19.28 -5.09
CA LEU A 130 -2.39 -19.97 -5.57
C LEU A 130 -2.62 -19.73 -7.08
N THR A 131 -1.69 -20.18 -7.92
CA THR A 131 -1.82 -20.06 -9.39
C THR A 131 -2.99 -20.86 -9.96
N HIS A 132 -3.50 -21.84 -9.22
CA HIS A 132 -4.64 -22.68 -9.59
C HIS A 132 -6.01 -22.05 -9.33
N LEU A 133 -6.06 -20.83 -8.78
CA LEU A 133 -7.34 -20.16 -8.44
C LEU A 133 -8.13 -19.76 -9.70
N THR A 134 -7.46 -19.66 -10.85
CA THR A 134 -8.11 -19.30 -12.11
C THR A 134 -7.38 -19.94 -13.27
N GLU A 135 -8.01 -20.94 -13.88
CA GLU A 135 -7.56 -21.53 -15.14
C GLU A 135 -8.28 -20.84 -16.30
N HIS A 136 -7.52 -20.23 -17.20
CA HIS A 136 -8.06 -19.69 -18.44
C HIS A 136 -7.76 -20.68 -19.57
N PRO A 137 -8.78 -21.24 -20.24
CA PRO A 137 -8.54 -22.05 -21.43
C PRO A 137 -7.94 -21.14 -22.51
N ILE A 138 -6.69 -21.38 -22.85
CA ILE A 138 -6.07 -20.75 -24.02
C ILE A 138 -6.45 -21.60 -25.22
N ASN A 139 -7.44 -21.16 -26.01
CA ASN A 139 -7.75 -21.79 -27.28
C ASN A 139 -6.70 -21.34 -28.31
N THR A 140 -5.71 -22.20 -28.59
CA THR A 140 -4.67 -21.93 -29.58
C THR A 140 -5.10 -22.26 -31.02
N GLU A 141 -6.29 -22.83 -31.22
CA GLU A 141 -6.74 -23.41 -32.50
C GLU A 141 -5.62 -24.27 -33.14
N ASP A 142 -5.62 -24.43 -34.47
CA ASP A 142 -4.57 -25.16 -35.22
C ASP A 142 -3.34 -24.27 -35.52
N THR A 143 -3.08 -23.26 -34.69
CA THR A 143 -1.93 -22.38 -34.90
C THR A 143 -0.65 -23.11 -34.52
N ALA A 144 0.24 -23.33 -35.49
CA ALA A 144 1.54 -23.93 -35.22
C ALA A 144 2.33 -23.07 -34.22
N PRO A 145 3.04 -23.68 -33.24
CA PRO A 145 3.91 -22.93 -32.34
C PRO A 145 5.02 -22.25 -33.16
N VAL A 146 5.22 -20.96 -32.91
CA VAL A 146 6.34 -20.15 -33.44
C VAL A 146 7.64 -20.45 -32.72
#